data_AF-A0A5P2GDH7-F1
#
_entry.id   AF-A0A5P2GDH7-F1
#
_cell.length_a   1.000
_cell.length_b   1.000
_cell.length_c   1.000
_cell.angle_alpha   90.00
_cell.angle_beta   90.00
_cell.angle_gamma   90.00
#
_symmetry.space_group_name_H-M   'P 1'
#
loop_
_entity.id
_entity.type
_entity.pdbx_description
1 polymer ?
#
loop_
_entity_poly.entity_id
_entity_poly.type
_entity_poly.pdbx_seq_one_letter_code
_entity_poly.pdbx_strand_id
1 'polypeptide(L)' 'MKNIIQKHQGFGCLIPPKKELVLVYFLQKGVPQLNASQFWNFMERNKWKARSGTPIRDWKKAAFDWLFVPK' A
#
# COMPACT_ATOMS: atom_id res chain seq x y z
N MET A 1 -1.66 -21.69 -27.27
CA MET A 1 -2.50 -20.48 -27.11
C MET A 1 -3.27 -20.55 -25.80
N LYS A 2 -2.80 -19.85 -24.74
CA LYS A 2 -3.58 -19.01 -23.81
C LYS A 2 -2.59 -17.99 -23.23
N ASN A 3 -2.89 -16.73 -23.47
CA ASN A 3 -2.13 -15.55 -23.10
C ASN A 3 -2.72 -14.99 -21.77
N ILE A 4 -2.05 -14.02 -21.13
CA ILE A 4 -2.60 -13.07 -20.11
C ILE A 4 -2.64 -13.68 -18.68
N ILE A 5 -1.93 -13.23 -17.61
CA ILE A 5 -1.43 -11.94 -17.14
C ILE A 5 -0.16 -12.23 -16.32
N GLN A 6 0.97 -11.58 -16.60
CA GLN A 6 2.06 -11.51 -15.61
C GLN A 6 1.50 -10.82 -14.37
N LYS A 7 1.14 -11.60 -13.35
CA LYS A 7 0.58 -11.10 -12.09
C LYS A 7 1.47 -9.94 -11.64
N HIS A 8 0.91 -8.75 -11.53
CA HIS A 8 1.58 -7.47 -11.23
C HIS A 8 2.11 -7.44 -9.77
N GLN A 9 2.82 -8.49 -9.35
CA GLN A 9 3.46 -8.62 -8.05
C GLN A 9 4.54 -7.54 -7.98
N GLY A 10 4.32 -6.55 -7.12
CA GLY A 10 5.26 -5.45 -6.91
C GLY A 10 4.88 -4.11 -7.54
N PHE A 11 3.83 -4.01 -8.36
CA PHE A 11 3.42 -2.72 -8.98
C PHE A 11 2.45 -1.89 -8.13
N GLY A 12 2.04 -2.36 -6.95
CA GLY A 12 1.10 -1.63 -6.10
C GLY A 12 -0.37 -2.04 -6.27
N CYS A 13 -0.71 -2.75 -7.34
CA CYS A 13 -2.11 -3.10 -7.66
C CYS A 13 -2.63 -4.38 -6.98
N LEU A 14 -1.77 -5.17 -6.32
CA LEU A 14 -2.20 -6.32 -5.53
C LEU A 14 -2.63 -5.84 -4.14
N ILE A 15 -3.94 -5.92 -3.86
CA ILE A 15 -4.56 -5.36 -2.65
C ILE A 15 -5.41 -6.46 -1.99
N PRO A 16 -5.18 -6.78 -0.71
CA PRO A 16 -4.10 -6.26 0.13
C PRO A 16 -2.71 -6.78 -0.29
N PRO A 17 -1.65 -5.97 -0.23
CA PRO A 17 -0.27 -6.45 -0.31
C PRO A 17 0.12 -7.29 0.90
N LYS A 18 1.23 -8.02 0.79
CA LYS A 18 1.91 -8.58 1.97
C LYS A 18 2.44 -7.44 2.85
N LYS A 19 2.36 -7.60 4.18
CA LYS A 19 2.88 -6.63 5.15
C LYS A 19 4.35 -6.32 4.93
N GLU A 20 5.16 -7.33 4.63
CA GLU A 20 6.58 -7.19 4.31
C GLU A 20 6.84 -6.21 3.15
N LEU A 21 6.01 -6.24 2.10
CA LEU A 21 6.17 -5.33 0.96
C LEU A 21 5.92 -3.87 1.37
N VAL A 22 4.98 -3.64 2.28
CA VAL A 22 4.73 -2.30 2.85
C VAL A 22 5.93 -1.87 3.68
N LEU A 23 6.45 -2.72 4.56
CA LEU A 23 7.63 -2.40 5.36
C LEU A 23 8.84 -2.05 4.49
N VAL A 24 9.13 -2.88 3.48
CA VAL A 24 10.23 -2.64 2.53
C VAL A 24 10.03 -1.34 1.76
N TYR A 25 8.82 -1.01 1.32
CA TYR A 25 8.54 0.23 0.60
C TYR A 25 8.90 1.47 1.44
N PHE A 26 8.49 1.52 2.71
CA PHE A 26 8.80 2.64 3.59
C PHE A 26 10.29 2.71 3.91
N LEU A 27 10.94 1.56 4.13
CA LEU A 27 12.37 1.48 4.33
C LEU A 27 13.16 2.03 3.13
N GLN A 28 12.74 1.66 1.90
CA GLN A 28 13.33 2.17 0.65
C GLN A 28 13.17 3.68 0.48
N LYS A 29 12.14 4.28 1.09
CA LYS A 29 11.92 5.73 1.09
C LYS A 29 12.66 6.44 2.22
N GLY A 30 13.47 5.72 3.02
CA GLY A 30 14.16 6.28 4.17
C GLY A 30 13.23 6.67 5.32
N VAL A 31 12.02 6.11 5.36
CA VAL A 31 11.00 6.45 6.34
C VAL A 31 11.01 5.42 7.49
N PRO A 32 10.87 5.83 8.76
CA PRO A 32 10.84 4.92 9.89
C PRO A 32 9.75 3.83 9.78
N GLN A 33 10.07 2.63 10.29
CA GLN A 33 9.15 1.48 10.32
C GLN A 33 7.83 1.77 11.06
N LEU A 34 7.85 2.72 12.01
CA LEU A 34 6.65 3.19 12.69
C LEU A 34 5.61 3.72 11.71
N ASN A 35 6.02 4.51 10.71
CA ASN A 35 5.10 5.05 9.71
C ASN A 35 4.49 3.95 8.84
N ALA A 36 5.28 2.94 8.50
CA ALA A 36 4.81 1.77 7.76
C ALA A 36 3.76 0.99 8.56
N SER A 37 3.99 0.82 9.87
CA SER A 37 3.09 0.13 10.78
C SER A 37 1.79 0.91 10.99
N GLN A 38 1.87 2.23 11.14
CA GLN A 38 0.68 3.09 11.22
C GLN A 38 -0.15 3.05 9.93
N PHE A 39 0.51 3.13 8.77
CA PHE A 39 -0.15 2.99 7.46
C PHE A 39 -0.85 1.63 7.35
N TRP A 40 -0.14 0.54 7.64
CA TRP A 40 -0.68 -0.82 7.58
C TRP A 40 -1.93 -0.97 8.45
N ASN A 41 -1.84 -0.56 9.71
CA ASN A 41 -2.95 -0.66 10.66
C ASN A 41 -4.15 0.19 10.22
N PHE A 42 -3.91 1.38 9.68
CA PHE A 42 -4.97 2.22 9.12
C PHE A 42 -5.65 1.53 7.94
N MET A 43 -4.88 1.00 6.99
CA MET A 43 -5.42 0.35 5.79
C MET A 43 -6.17 -0.95 6.11
N GLU A 44 -5.65 -1.78 7.01
CA GLU A 44 -6.32 -2.98 7.52
C GLU A 44 -7.68 -2.67 8.13
N ARG A 45 -7.73 -1.70 9.06
CA ARG A 45 -8.98 -1.28 9.72
C ARG A 45 -10.01 -0.75 8.72
N ASN A 46 -9.55 -0.06 7.69
CA ASN A 46 -10.40 0.49 6.63
C ASN A 46 -10.65 -0.49 5.47
N LYS A 47 -10.26 -1.76 5.60
CA LYS A 47 -10.43 -2.80 4.57
C LYS A 47 -9.85 -2.37 3.21
N TRP A 48 -8.69 -1.72 3.24
CA TRP A 48 -7.97 -1.21 2.06
C TRP A 48 -8.81 -0.26 1.20
N LYS A 49 -9.57 0.61 1.87
CA LYS A 49 -10.29 1.72 1.29
C LYS A 49 -9.63 3.04 1.70
N ALA A 50 -9.74 4.05 0.84
CA ALA A 50 -9.40 5.42 1.16
C ALA A 50 -10.35 5.95 2.26
N ARG A 51 -10.02 7.10 2.86
CA ARG A 51 -10.84 7.75 3.89
C ARG A 51 -12.28 8.04 3.42
N SER A 52 -12.48 8.26 2.13
CA SER A 52 -13.81 8.43 1.51
C SER A 52 -14.64 7.15 1.41
N GLY A 53 -14.09 5.99 1.80
CA GLY A 53 -14.72 4.68 1.65
C GLY A 53 -14.52 4.05 0.27
N THR A 54 -13.85 4.74 -0.67
CA THR A 54 -13.55 4.20 -2.00
C THR A 54 -12.41 3.17 -1.93
N PRO A 55 -12.55 1.97 -2.52
CA PRO A 55 -11.46 0.99 -2.61
C PRO A 55 -10.23 1.59 -3.29
N ILE A 56 -9.05 1.42 -2.69
CA ILE A 56 -7.82 1.85 -3.34
C ILE A 56 -7.46 0.90 -4.48
N ARG A 57 -6.80 1.41 -5.52
CA ARG A 57 -6.33 0.64 -6.68
C ARG A 57 -4.83 0.40 -6.68
N ASP A 58 -4.11 1.21 -5.92
CA ASP A 58 -2.67 1.14 -5.78
C ASP A 58 -2.28 1.48 -4.33
N TRP A 59 -1.76 0.49 -3.60
CA TRP A 59 -1.34 0.69 -2.22
C TRP A 59 -0.04 1.48 -2.10
N LYS A 60 0.84 1.48 -3.12
CA LYS A 60 2.06 2.30 -3.14
C LYS A 60 1.72 3.76 -3.34
N LYS A 61 0.74 4.07 -4.20
CA LYS A 61 0.20 5.43 -4.31
C LYS A 61 -0.42 5.87 -2.98
N ALA A 62 -1.28 5.05 -2.38
CA ALA A 62 -1.85 5.36 -1.07
C ALA A 62 -0.77 5.54 0.02
N ALA A 63 0.29 4.73 0.00
CA ALA A 63 1.43 4.85 0.90
C ALA A 63 2.26 6.11 0.63
N PHE A 64 2.42 6.50 -0.63
CA PHE A 64 3.05 7.76 -1.00
C PHE A 64 2.22 8.92 -0.44
N ASP A 65 0.92 8.97 -0.72
CA ASP A 65 0.03 10.02 -0.22
C ASP A 65 0.05 10.09 1.32
N TRP A 66 0.13 8.94 2.01
CA TRP A 66 0.27 8.86 3.47
C TRP A 66 1.52 9.56 4.02
N LEU A 67 2.60 9.66 3.24
CA LEU A 67 3.83 10.35 3.64
C LEU A 67 3.71 11.88 3.52
N PHE A 68 2.87 12.40 2.63
CA PHE A 68 2.76 13.83 2.31
C PHE A 68 1.53 14.51 2.94
N VAL A 69 0.53 13.75 3.39
CA VAL A 69 -0.68 14.32 4.00
C VAL A 69 -0.46 14.54 5.51
N PRO A 70 -0.64 15.76 6.05
CA PRO A 70 -0.65 16.00 7.48
C PRO A 70 -1.83 15.23 8.12
N LYS A 71 -1.54 14.53 9.22
CA LYS A 71 -2.48 13.63 9.90
C LYS A 71 -3.36 14.34 10.90
#